data_AF-A0A4R9GGT4-F1
#
_entry.id   AF-A0A4R9GGT4-F1
#
_cell.length_a   1.000
_cell.length_b   1.000
_cell.length_c   1.000
_cell.angle_alpha   90.00
_cell.angle_beta   90.00
_cell.angle_gamma   90.00
#
_symmetry.space_group_name_H-M   'P 1'
#
loop_
_entity.id
_entity.type
_entity.pdbx_description
1 polymer ?
#
loop_
_entity_poly.entity_id
_entity_poly.type
_entity_poly.pdbx_seq_one_letter_code
_entity_poly.pdbx_strand_id
1 'polypeptide(L)'
;MNPSSNQIKILAGVFSLVTAGLLAVLKLWVGVSQGSLALLASALDSGLDFLTSSVNLYALHQAARPADSEHRYGYGKAEAIAGLFQSLLVAVSGGWILFHAARHFLKPKAEIPEISSLYVMLVSLVLTTFLVLYQRSVIRKTGSLLVSADHLHYVSDLLGNLLVLLSVALAMQTGWDWVDPLAGAVVSLYLLKGAWEIFKKSTDILMDRDLSHEYRDSILRVVKGRSPQVLGYHDLRTRSAGERRFLEFHLEMPKNLTLEESHKILDSILDELKEEFPYTEVLIHPDPVEVNRNGRTLLDREAPRFY
;
A
#
# COMPACT_ATOMS: atom_id res chain seq x y z
N MET A 1 -15.40 5.74 8.91
CA MET A 1 -14.33 6.41 8.13
C MET A 1 -13.71 7.43 9.05
N ASN A 2 -12.41 7.33 9.41
CA ASN A 2 -11.79 8.42 10.15
C ASN A 2 -11.48 9.53 9.14
N PRO A 3 -12.20 10.66 9.14
CA PRO A 3 -11.98 11.73 8.17
C PRO A 3 -10.52 12.20 8.20
N SER A 4 -9.87 12.10 9.38
CA SER A 4 -8.46 12.44 9.53
C SER A 4 -7.50 11.50 8.78
N SER A 5 -7.80 10.21 8.63
CA SER A 5 -6.88 9.28 7.92
C SER A 5 -6.82 9.60 6.43
N ASN A 6 -7.98 9.74 5.78
CA ASN A 6 -8.04 10.10 4.36
C ASN A 6 -7.46 11.48 4.09
N GLN A 7 -7.71 12.45 4.97
CA GLN A 7 -7.10 13.77 4.86
C GLN A 7 -5.57 13.71 4.92
N ILE A 8 -4.99 12.92 5.84
CA ILE A 8 -3.54 12.76 5.94
C ILE A 8 -2.97 12.08 4.69
N LYS A 9 -3.65 11.07 4.13
CA LYS A 9 -3.22 10.43 2.88
C LYS A 9 -3.26 11.41 1.70
N ILE A 10 -4.37 12.13 1.53
CA ILE A 10 -4.53 13.11 0.46
C ILE A 10 -3.48 14.22 0.61
N LEU A 11 -3.21 14.68 1.84
CA LEU A 11 -2.16 15.66 2.10
C LEU A 11 -0.77 15.12 1.74
N ALA A 12 -0.49 13.84 2.00
CA ALA A 12 0.72 13.17 1.50
C ALA A 12 0.79 13.15 -0.03
N GLY A 13 -0.31 12.82 -0.71
CA GLY A 13 -0.38 12.87 -2.17
C GLY A 13 -0.13 14.29 -2.73
N VAL A 14 -0.73 15.31 -2.12
CA VAL A 14 -0.50 16.72 -2.50
C VAL A 14 0.95 17.13 -2.26
N PHE A 15 1.53 16.78 -1.11
CA PHE A 15 2.92 17.10 -0.80
C PHE A 15 3.88 16.41 -1.79
N SER A 16 3.60 15.17 -2.17
CA SER A 16 4.37 14.43 -3.19
C SER A 16 4.26 15.12 -4.55
N LEU A 17 3.04 15.47 -4.98
CA LEU A 17 2.80 16.18 -6.25
C LEU A 17 3.50 17.54 -6.32
N VAL A 18 3.40 18.34 -5.26
CA VAL A 18 4.05 19.67 -5.19
C VAL A 18 5.57 19.52 -5.22
N THR A 19 6.12 18.56 -4.48
CA THR A 19 7.56 18.29 -4.46
C THR A 19 8.05 17.86 -5.84
N ALA A 20 7.37 16.90 -6.49
CA ALA A 20 7.70 16.43 -7.83
C ALA A 20 7.65 17.57 -8.85
N GLY A 21 6.59 18.40 -8.81
CA GLY A 21 6.44 19.54 -9.71
C GLY A 21 7.54 20.58 -9.53
N LEU A 22 7.89 20.89 -8.28
CA LEU A 22 8.97 21.82 -7.97
C LEU A 22 10.33 21.30 -8.45
N LEU A 23 10.62 20.02 -8.25
CA LEU A 23 11.85 19.38 -8.73
C LEU A 23 11.92 19.35 -10.27
N ALA A 24 10.81 19.01 -10.94
CA ALA A 24 10.74 18.99 -12.40
C ALA A 24 11.01 20.39 -12.99
N VAL A 25 10.37 21.43 -12.47
CA VAL A 25 10.57 22.82 -12.92
C VAL A 25 12.01 23.28 -12.66
N LEU A 26 12.56 22.99 -11.47
CA LEU A 26 13.93 23.37 -11.12
C LEU A 26 14.95 22.72 -12.07
N LYS A 27 14.86 21.39 -12.26
CA LYS A 27 15.78 20.65 -13.12
C LYS A 27 15.66 21.08 -14.58
N LEU A 28 14.44 21.31 -15.07
CA LEU A 28 14.21 21.76 -16.44
C LEU A 28 14.82 23.15 -16.67
N TRP A 29 14.59 24.09 -15.76
CA TRP A 29 15.11 25.45 -15.87
C TRP A 29 16.65 25.48 -15.87
N VAL A 30 17.28 24.75 -14.95
CA VAL A 30 18.75 24.67 -14.90
C VAL A 30 19.30 23.91 -16.12
N GLY A 31 18.66 22.81 -16.52
CA GLY A 31 19.06 22.03 -17.69
C GLY A 31 19.04 22.83 -19.00
N VAL A 32 17.99 23.63 -19.23
CA VAL A 32 17.90 24.49 -20.43
C VAL A 32 18.90 25.66 -20.36
N SER A 33 18.99 26.33 -19.21
CA SER A 33 19.88 27.51 -19.07
C SER A 33 21.37 27.15 -19.21
N GLN A 34 21.75 25.93 -18.85
CA GLN A 34 23.14 25.46 -18.90
C GLN A 34 23.43 24.57 -20.12
N GLY A 35 22.41 24.18 -20.89
CA GLY A 35 22.57 23.26 -22.02
C GLY A 35 22.97 21.83 -21.60
N SER A 36 22.69 21.44 -20.35
CA SER A 36 23.09 20.14 -19.81
C SER A 36 22.09 19.04 -20.18
N LEU A 37 22.48 18.16 -21.10
CA LEU A 37 21.66 17.00 -21.50
C LEU A 37 21.36 16.05 -20.32
N ALA A 38 22.29 15.91 -19.38
CA ALA A 38 22.10 15.07 -18.19
C ALA A 38 21.01 15.64 -17.26
N LEU A 39 21.01 16.96 -17.03
CA LEU A 39 19.96 17.61 -16.24
C LEU A 39 18.60 17.60 -16.95
N LEU A 40 18.58 17.75 -18.27
CA LEU A 40 17.35 17.63 -19.07
C LEU A 40 16.76 16.21 -18.99
N ALA A 41 17.60 15.17 -19.04
CA ALA A 41 17.15 13.79 -18.82
C ALA A 41 16.56 13.62 -17.40
N SER A 42 17.24 14.12 -16.37
CA SER A 42 16.74 14.07 -14.99
C SER A 42 15.46 14.90 -14.78
N ALA A 43 15.25 15.96 -15.58
CA ALA A 43 14.02 16.74 -15.57
C ALA A 43 12.84 15.97 -16.17
N LEU A 44 13.08 15.14 -17.20
CA LEU A 44 12.06 14.24 -17.74
C LEU A 44 11.63 13.19 -16.72
N ASP A 45 12.58 12.60 -15.99
CA ASP A 45 12.27 11.66 -14.89
C ASP A 45 11.38 12.34 -13.84
N SER A 46 11.75 13.53 -13.36
CA SER A 46 10.90 14.28 -12.42
C SER A 46 9.55 14.72 -13.00
N GLY A 47 9.45 14.87 -14.33
CA GLY A 47 8.17 15.04 -15.01
C GLY A 47 7.29 13.79 -14.95
N LEU A 48 7.87 12.60 -15.13
CA LEU A 48 7.17 11.32 -14.95
C LEU A 48 6.76 11.12 -13.49
N ASP A 49 7.58 11.55 -12.53
CA ASP A 49 7.23 11.53 -11.10
C ASP A 49 6.03 12.43 -10.80
N PHE A 50 5.96 13.61 -11.42
CA PHE A 50 4.81 14.51 -11.29
C PHE A 50 3.53 13.88 -11.86
N LEU A 51 3.62 13.24 -13.03
CA LEU A 51 2.49 12.52 -13.62
C LEU A 51 2.04 11.36 -12.72
N THR A 52 2.98 10.56 -12.21
CA THR A 52 2.71 9.45 -11.30
C THR A 52 2.06 9.94 -10.00
N SER A 53 2.60 11.02 -9.41
CA SER A 53 2.04 11.67 -8.22
C SER A 53 0.63 12.21 -8.46
N SER A 54 0.34 12.69 -9.68
CA SER A 54 -1.00 13.17 -10.06
C SER A 54 -2.00 12.02 -10.11
N VAL A 55 -1.63 10.90 -10.72
CA VAL A 55 -2.44 9.67 -10.76
C VAL A 55 -2.65 9.13 -9.35
N ASN A 56 -1.62 9.14 -8.51
CA ASN A 56 -1.70 8.71 -7.12
C ASN A 56 -2.66 9.58 -6.31
N LEU A 57 -2.55 10.92 -6.42
CA LEU A 57 -3.46 11.84 -5.74
C LEU A 57 -4.91 11.62 -6.19
N TYR A 58 -5.13 11.43 -7.50
CA TYR A 58 -6.45 11.11 -8.02
C TYR A 58 -6.99 9.79 -7.45
N ALA A 59 -6.18 8.74 -7.43
CA ALA A 59 -6.56 7.44 -6.88
C ALA A 59 -6.86 7.51 -5.36
N LEU A 60 -6.09 8.29 -4.58
CA LEU A 60 -6.38 8.55 -3.17
C LEU A 60 -7.71 9.28 -2.99
N HIS A 61 -7.98 10.29 -3.83
CA HIS A 61 -9.25 11.00 -3.81
C HIS A 61 -10.42 10.08 -4.17
N GLN A 62 -10.24 9.22 -5.18
CA GLN A 62 -11.24 8.26 -5.61
C GLN A 62 -11.50 7.22 -4.50
N ALA A 63 -10.44 6.67 -3.89
CA ALA A 63 -10.54 5.70 -2.80
C ALA A 63 -11.21 6.27 -1.55
N ALA A 64 -11.09 7.58 -1.33
CA ALA A 64 -11.75 8.28 -0.23
C ALA A 64 -13.24 8.56 -0.48
N ARG A 65 -13.77 8.29 -1.68
CA ARG A 65 -15.20 8.48 -1.96
C ARG A 65 -16.04 7.46 -1.18
N PRO A 66 -17.16 7.89 -0.55
CA PRO A 66 -18.10 6.98 0.08
C PRO A 66 -18.77 6.08 -0.98
N ALA A 67 -19.48 5.06 -0.52
CA ALA A 67 -20.30 4.23 -1.40
C ALA A 67 -21.43 5.04 -2.03
N ASP A 68 -21.73 4.73 -3.29
CA ASP A 68 -22.84 5.31 -4.05
C ASP A 68 -23.67 4.20 -4.71
N SER A 69 -24.63 4.57 -5.56
CA SER A 69 -25.52 3.62 -6.25
C SER A 69 -24.80 2.72 -7.24
N GLU A 70 -23.68 3.18 -7.82
CA GLU A 70 -22.89 2.44 -8.80
C GLU A 70 -21.88 1.50 -8.09
N HIS A 71 -21.34 1.94 -6.95
CA HIS A 71 -20.33 1.23 -6.16
C HIS A 71 -20.76 1.14 -4.70
N ARG A 72 -21.63 0.17 -4.40
CA ARG A 72 -22.24 -0.01 -3.06
C ARG A 72 -21.26 -0.38 -1.94
N TYR A 73 -20.12 -0.98 -2.28
CA TYR A 73 -19.04 -1.27 -1.32
C TYR A 73 -18.00 -0.13 -1.24
N GLY A 74 -18.21 0.95 -1.99
CA GLY A 74 -17.29 2.09 -2.10
C GLY A 74 -16.10 1.83 -3.02
N TYR A 75 -15.20 2.81 -3.03
CA TYR A 75 -14.09 2.87 -4.00
C TYR A 75 -12.73 2.47 -3.41
N GLY A 76 -12.69 1.86 -2.22
CA GLY A 76 -11.44 1.56 -1.51
C GLY A 76 -10.43 0.72 -2.31
N LYS A 77 -10.90 -0.14 -3.23
CA LYS A 77 -10.02 -0.94 -4.11
C LYS A 77 -9.22 -0.07 -5.11
N ALA A 78 -9.62 1.18 -5.36
CA ALA A 78 -8.86 2.10 -6.22
C ALA A 78 -7.43 2.31 -5.72
N GLU A 79 -7.21 2.29 -4.39
CA GLU A 79 -5.88 2.38 -3.79
C GLU A 79 -5.00 1.18 -4.18
N ALA A 80 -5.56 -0.03 -4.19
CA ALA A 80 -4.85 -1.25 -4.58
C ALA A 80 -4.56 -1.30 -6.09
N ILE A 81 -5.49 -0.82 -6.94
CA ILE A 81 -5.27 -0.73 -8.39
C ILE A 81 -4.09 0.21 -8.68
N ALA A 82 -4.08 1.39 -8.07
CA ALA A 82 -2.98 2.34 -8.22
C ALA A 82 -1.66 1.78 -7.64
N GLY A 83 -1.72 1.11 -6.49
CA GLY A 83 -0.55 0.43 -5.90
C GLY A 83 0.03 -0.64 -6.83
N LEU A 84 -0.80 -1.40 -7.53
CA LEU A 84 -0.37 -2.39 -8.51
C LEU A 84 0.32 -1.73 -9.71
N PHE A 85 -0.27 -0.67 -10.27
CA PHE A 85 0.35 0.11 -11.34
C PHE A 85 1.72 0.68 -10.92
N GLN A 86 1.80 1.26 -9.72
CA GLN A 86 3.04 1.83 -9.22
C GLN A 86 4.10 0.76 -8.93
N SER A 87 3.70 -0.41 -8.43
CA SER A 87 4.63 -1.53 -8.21
C SER A 87 5.28 -1.99 -9.52
N LEU A 88 4.55 -1.95 -10.64
CA LEU A 88 5.08 -2.25 -11.96
C LEU A 88 6.09 -1.19 -12.40
N LEU A 89 5.78 0.11 -12.25
CA LEU A 89 6.73 1.18 -12.57
C LEU A 89 8.03 1.06 -11.76
N VAL A 90 7.92 0.86 -10.45
CA VAL A 90 9.09 0.66 -9.57
C VAL A 90 9.88 -0.58 -9.96
N ALA A 91 9.21 -1.67 -10.34
CA ALA A 91 9.88 -2.89 -10.80
C ALA A 91 10.65 -2.65 -12.12
N VAL A 92 10.07 -1.91 -13.06
CA VAL A 92 10.74 -1.52 -14.31
C VAL A 92 11.95 -0.64 -14.02
N SER A 93 11.81 0.39 -13.17
CA SER A 93 12.92 1.26 -12.76
C SER A 93 14.03 0.49 -12.05
N GLY A 94 13.68 -0.39 -11.11
CA GLY A 94 14.64 -1.24 -10.41
C GLY A 94 15.38 -2.20 -11.37
N GLY A 95 14.67 -2.82 -12.31
CA GLY A 95 15.27 -3.66 -13.34
C GLY A 95 16.19 -2.89 -14.29
N TRP A 96 15.81 -1.67 -14.66
CA TRP A 96 16.65 -0.76 -15.46
C TRP A 96 17.94 -0.38 -14.73
N ILE A 97 17.87 -0.01 -13.45
CA ILE A 97 19.04 0.29 -12.62
C ILE A 97 19.95 -0.93 -12.49
N LEU A 98 19.38 -2.11 -12.24
CA LEU A 98 20.16 -3.36 -12.15
C LEU A 98 20.90 -3.67 -13.47
N PHE A 99 20.22 -3.48 -14.60
CA PHE A 99 20.82 -3.64 -15.92
C PHE A 99 21.96 -2.64 -16.16
N HIS A 100 21.76 -1.38 -15.81
CA HIS A 100 22.79 -0.34 -15.91
C HIS A 100 24.00 -0.63 -15.01
N ALA A 101 23.77 -1.03 -13.76
CA ALA A 101 24.82 -1.42 -12.83
C ALA A 101 25.65 -2.60 -13.38
N ALA A 102 25.00 -3.64 -13.91
CA ALA A 102 25.68 -4.78 -14.52
C ALA A 102 26.50 -4.36 -15.76
N ARG A 103 25.97 -3.45 -16.57
CA ARG A 103 26.67 -2.95 -17.76
C ARG A 103 27.88 -2.08 -17.41
N HIS A 104 27.74 -1.22 -16.40
CA HIS A 104 28.81 -0.37 -15.90
C HIS A 104 29.94 -1.20 -15.28
N PHE A 105 29.60 -2.29 -14.58
CA PHE A 105 30.59 -3.24 -14.07
C PHE A 105 31.48 -3.83 -15.18
N LEU A 106 30.91 -4.07 -16.38
CA LEU A 106 31.63 -4.61 -17.54
C LEU A 106 32.41 -3.55 -18.32
N LYS A 107 31.97 -2.29 -18.29
CA LYS A 107 32.60 -1.15 -18.98
C LYS A 107 32.50 0.10 -18.11
N PRO A 108 33.48 0.32 -17.21
CA PRO A 108 33.51 1.51 -16.38
C PRO A 108 33.58 2.76 -17.25
N LYS A 109 32.63 3.67 -17.06
CA LYS A 109 32.69 5.02 -17.62
C LYS A 109 32.25 5.99 -16.53
N ALA A 110 33.23 6.61 -15.87
CA ALA A 110 32.96 7.71 -14.96
C ALA A 110 32.50 8.92 -15.78
N GLU A 111 31.21 9.22 -15.75
CA GLU A 111 30.70 10.52 -16.19
C GLU A 111 30.74 11.44 -14.97
N ILE A 112 31.69 12.38 -14.96
CA ILE A 112 31.81 13.37 -13.89
C ILE A 112 30.71 14.43 -14.11
N PRO A 113 29.77 14.60 -13.17
CA PRO A 113 28.74 15.62 -13.30
C PRO A 113 29.35 17.02 -13.30
N GLU A 114 28.78 17.94 -14.08
CA GLU A 114 29.15 19.36 -14.01
C GLU A 114 28.86 19.93 -12.61
N ILE A 115 29.68 20.87 -12.14
CA ILE A 115 29.58 21.43 -10.78
C ILE A 115 28.19 22.03 -10.48
N SER A 116 27.54 22.61 -11.49
CA SER A 116 26.18 23.12 -11.38
C SER A 116 25.13 22.04 -11.13
N SER A 117 25.35 20.83 -11.66
CA SER A 117 24.46 19.68 -11.46
C SER A 117 24.52 19.19 -10.01
N LEU A 118 25.66 19.34 -9.32
CA LEU A 118 25.81 19.00 -7.91
C LEU A 118 24.90 19.84 -7.00
N TYR A 119 24.75 21.13 -7.25
CA TYR A 119 23.85 21.99 -6.45
C TYR A 119 22.39 21.57 -6.60
N VAL A 120 21.94 21.28 -7.83
CA VAL A 120 20.57 20.81 -8.08
C VAL A 120 20.33 19.44 -7.46
N MET A 121 21.31 18.54 -7.53
CA MET A 121 21.26 17.24 -6.85
C MET A 121 21.15 17.39 -5.33
N LEU A 122 21.94 18.28 -4.71
CA LEU A 122 21.87 18.54 -3.27
C LEU A 122 20.50 19.08 -2.84
N VAL A 123 19.94 20.05 -3.58
CA VAL A 123 18.59 20.56 -3.32
C VAL A 123 17.54 19.45 -3.48
N SER A 124 17.66 18.64 -4.53
CA SER A 124 16.76 17.51 -4.78
C SER A 124 16.82 16.48 -3.66
N LEU A 125 18.03 16.19 -3.16
CA LEU A 125 18.27 15.25 -2.06
C LEU A 125 17.58 15.72 -0.77
N VAL A 126 17.70 17.00 -0.43
CA VAL A 126 17.08 17.59 0.77
C VAL A 126 15.56 17.51 0.68
N LEU A 127 14.98 17.95 -0.44
CA LEU A 127 13.53 17.93 -0.64
C LEU A 127 12.96 16.50 -0.62
N THR A 128 13.63 15.58 -1.31
CA THR A 128 13.23 14.16 -1.34
C THR A 128 13.33 13.52 0.05
N THR A 129 14.35 13.88 0.84
CA THR A 129 14.48 13.40 2.22
C THR A 129 13.30 13.83 3.08
N PHE A 130 12.90 15.11 3.02
CA PHE A 130 11.72 15.59 3.75
C PHE A 130 10.44 14.86 3.33
N LEU A 131 10.26 14.64 2.02
CA LEU A 131 9.14 13.88 1.48
C LEU A 131 9.08 12.45 2.00
N VAL A 132 10.20 11.70 1.92
CA VAL A 132 10.30 10.32 2.39
C VAL A 132 10.00 10.23 3.90
N LEU A 133 10.54 11.15 4.71
CA LEU A 133 10.27 11.16 6.15
C LEU A 133 8.80 11.43 6.46
N TYR A 134 8.17 12.36 5.72
CA TYR A 134 6.76 12.66 5.88
C TYR A 134 5.88 11.47 5.47
N GLN A 135 6.13 10.87 4.30
CA GLN A 135 5.40 9.69 3.83
C GLN A 135 5.55 8.51 4.80
N ARG A 136 6.74 8.28 5.37
CA ARG A 136 6.96 7.25 6.39
C ARG A 136 6.08 7.45 7.63
N SER A 137 5.88 8.70 8.05
CA SER A 137 4.97 9.05 9.14
C SER A 137 3.52 8.73 8.78
N VAL A 138 3.10 9.05 7.55
CA VAL A 138 1.75 8.75 7.06
C VAL A 138 1.50 7.24 6.92
N ILE A 139 2.46 6.48 6.40
CA ILE A 139 2.36 5.02 6.26
C ILE A 139 2.16 4.37 7.64
N ARG A 140 2.91 4.80 8.66
CA ARG A 140 2.77 4.28 10.03
C ARG A 140 1.39 4.57 10.65
N LYS A 141 0.77 5.69 10.30
CA LYS A 141 -0.54 6.09 10.84
C LYS A 141 -1.72 5.46 10.10
N THR A 142 -1.58 5.26 8.79
CA THR A 142 -2.72 4.95 7.91
C THR A 142 -2.63 3.56 7.27
N GLY A 143 -1.45 2.96 7.23
CA GLY A 143 -1.23 1.70 6.51
C GLY A 143 -1.46 1.79 5.00
N SER A 144 -1.51 3.01 4.44
CA SER A 144 -1.83 3.23 3.02
C SER A 144 -0.87 2.49 2.11
N LEU A 145 -1.42 1.62 1.27
CA LEU A 145 -0.67 0.83 0.30
C LEU A 145 -0.13 1.72 -0.82
N LEU A 146 -0.94 2.68 -1.27
CA LEU A 146 -0.55 3.60 -2.34
C LEU A 146 0.55 4.56 -1.88
N VAL A 147 0.43 5.15 -0.68
CA VAL A 147 1.51 5.99 -0.13
C VAL A 147 2.78 5.15 0.15
N SER A 148 2.64 3.86 0.47
CA SER A 148 3.80 2.96 0.62
C SER A 148 4.53 2.73 -0.71
N ALA A 149 3.78 2.62 -1.81
CA ALA A 149 4.34 2.50 -3.15
C ALA A 149 5.07 3.78 -3.57
N ASP A 150 4.47 4.93 -3.29
CA ASP A 150 5.06 6.25 -3.53
C ASP A 150 6.34 6.48 -2.73
N HIS A 151 6.32 6.13 -1.45
CA HIS A 151 7.50 6.17 -0.61
C HIS A 151 8.63 5.29 -1.12
N LEU A 152 8.34 4.07 -1.60
CA LEU A 152 9.38 3.18 -2.13
C LEU A 152 10.06 3.78 -3.37
N HIS A 153 9.28 4.44 -4.24
CA HIS A 153 9.81 5.17 -5.39
C HIS A 153 10.73 6.30 -4.96
N TYR A 154 10.31 7.20 -4.06
CA TYR A 154 11.19 8.30 -3.63
C TYR A 154 12.41 7.83 -2.80
N VAL A 155 12.30 6.69 -2.09
CA VAL A 155 13.47 6.06 -1.47
C VAL A 155 14.46 5.56 -2.53
N SER A 156 13.99 5.03 -3.67
CA SER A 156 14.84 4.72 -4.83
C SER A 156 15.64 5.93 -5.25
N ASP A 157 14.95 7.05 -5.48
CA ASP A 157 15.59 8.27 -5.99
C ASP A 157 16.58 8.84 -4.98
N LEU A 158 16.25 8.79 -3.69
CA LEU A 158 17.15 9.24 -2.63
C LEU A 158 18.42 8.37 -2.59
N LEU A 159 18.28 7.04 -2.58
CA LEU A 159 19.41 6.11 -2.55
C LEU A 159 20.24 6.18 -3.83
N GLY A 160 19.59 6.32 -4.99
CA GLY A 160 20.25 6.48 -6.28
C GLY A 160 21.08 7.76 -6.34
N ASN A 161 20.52 8.89 -5.92
CA ASN A 161 21.26 10.16 -5.87
C ASN A 161 22.42 10.13 -4.86
N LEU A 162 22.21 9.54 -3.67
CA LEU A 162 23.28 9.34 -2.69
C LEU A 162 24.41 8.48 -3.24
N LEU A 163 24.05 7.41 -3.95
CA LEU A 163 25.02 6.54 -4.55
C LEU A 163 25.85 7.28 -5.59
N VAL A 164 25.23 7.98 -6.55
CA VAL A 164 25.97 8.75 -7.56
C VAL A 164 26.94 9.75 -6.91
N LEU A 165 26.51 10.44 -5.85
CA LEU A 165 27.37 11.37 -5.12
C LEU A 165 28.55 10.67 -4.44
N LEU A 166 28.32 9.54 -3.78
CA LEU A 166 29.37 8.74 -3.14
C LEU A 166 30.35 8.18 -4.18
N SER A 167 29.85 7.71 -5.31
CA SER A 167 30.62 7.16 -6.41
C SER A 167 31.55 8.20 -7.03
N VAL A 168 31.06 9.41 -7.30
CA VAL A 168 31.90 10.52 -7.78
C VAL A 168 32.97 10.87 -6.74
N ALA A 169 32.61 10.98 -5.46
CA ALA A 169 33.55 11.31 -4.39
C ALA A 169 34.65 10.24 -4.22
N LEU A 170 34.29 8.95 -4.31
CA LEU A 170 35.22 7.82 -4.20
C LEU A 170 36.09 7.68 -5.44
N ALA A 171 35.54 7.86 -6.64
CA ALA A 171 36.30 7.84 -7.89
C ALA A 171 37.41 8.90 -7.87
N MET A 172 37.13 10.10 -7.35
CA MET A 172 38.12 11.17 -7.22
C MET A 172 39.26 10.87 -6.22
N GLN A 173 39.00 10.07 -5.17
CA GLN A 173 39.98 9.81 -4.09
C GLN A 173 40.72 8.48 -4.22
N THR A 174 40.08 7.45 -4.76
CA THR A 174 40.56 6.05 -4.67
C THR A 174 40.68 5.33 -6.03
N GLY A 175 40.03 5.85 -7.07
CA GLY A 175 39.97 5.18 -8.39
C GLY A 175 39.20 3.85 -8.38
N TRP A 176 38.36 3.60 -7.37
CA TRP A 176 37.57 2.36 -7.28
C TRP A 176 36.25 2.46 -8.04
N ASP A 177 36.31 2.23 -9.34
CA ASP A 177 35.14 2.34 -10.23
C ASP A 177 34.09 1.23 -10.05
N TRP A 178 34.39 0.18 -9.28
CA TRP A 178 33.49 -0.97 -9.06
C TRP A 178 32.48 -0.76 -7.93
N VAL A 179 32.69 0.24 -7.05
CA VAL A 179 31.83 0.51 -5.90
C VAL A 179 30.45 0.99 -6.36
N ASP A 180 30.40 1.79 -7.42
CA ASP A 180 29.18 2.33 -8.00
C ASP A 180 28.23 1.22 -8.53
N PRO A 181 28.68 0.30 -9.41
CA PRO A 181 27.90 -0.86 -9.80
C PRO A 181 27.37 -1.72 -8.65
N LEU A 182 28.20 -1.97 -7.63
CA LEU A 182 27.83 -2.86 -6.54
C LEU A 182 26.68 -2.26 -5.72
N ALA A 183 26.80 -0.99 -5.35
CA ALA A 183 25.74 -0.33 -4.59
C ALA A 183 24.48 -0.12 -5.46
N GLY A 184 24.62 0.12 -6.76
CA GLY A 184 23.48 0.19 -7.69
C GLY A 184 22.73 -1.15 -7.77
N ALA A 185 23.46 -2.27 -7.77
CA ALA A 185 22.88 -3.60 -7.69
C ALA A 185 22.16 -3.85 -6.35
N VAL A 186 22.74 -3.42 -5.23
CA VAL A 186 22.10 -3.56 -3.91
C VAL A 186 20.80 -2.75 -3.82
N VAL A 187 20.82 -1.50 -4.27
CA VAL A 187 19.64 -0.62 -4.28
C VAL A 187 18.55 -1.20 -5.18
N SER A 188 18.88 -1.61 -6.40
CA SER A 188 17.89 -2.21 -7.32
C SER A 188 17.25 -3.49 -6.77
N LEU A 189 18.02 -4.37 -6.12
CA LEU A 189 17.46 -5.56 -5.46
C LEU A 189 16.51 -5.20 -4.31
N TYR A 190 16.83 -4.17 -3.52
CA TYR A 190 15.94 -3.65 -2.48
C TYR A 190 14.62 -3.13 -3.06
N LEU A 191 14.68 -2.41 -4.18
CA LEU A 191 13.50 -1.88 -4.87
C LEU A 191 12.64 -2.98 -5.48
N LEU A 192 13.25 -3.96 -6.15
CA LEU A 192 12.53 -5.10 -6.71
C LEU A 192 11.81 -5.90 -5.63
N LYS A 193 12.43 -6.09 -4.46
CA LYS A 193 11.78 -6.71 -3.30
C LYS A 193 10.58 -5.88 -2.82
N GLY A 194 10.75 -4.57 -2.65
CA GLY A 194 9.66 -3.70 -2.21
C GLY A 194 8.51 -3.65 -3.22
N ALA A 195 8.81 -3.59 -4.52
CA ALA A 195 7.83 -3.64 -5.59
C ALA A 195 7.04 -4.95 -5.55
N TRP A 196 7.73 -6.09 -5.37
CA TRP A 196 7.08 -7.39 -5.21
C TRP A 196 6.15 -7.44 -3.98
N GLU A 197 6.55 -6.86 -2.85
CA GLU A 197 5.70 -6.78 -1.66
C GLU A 197 4.43 -5.95 -1.90
N ILE A 198 4.54 -4.81 -2.59
CA ILE A 198 3.39 -3.98 -2.94
C ILE A 198 2.50 -4.69 -3.95
N PHE A 199 3.08 -5.33 -4.98
CA PHE A 199 2.36 -6.11 -5.98
C PHE A 199 1.53 -7.21 -5.32
N LYS A 200 2.15 -7.99 -4.42
CA LYS A 200 1.48 -9.06 -3.68
C LYS A 200 0.34 -8.52 -2.81
N LYS A 201 0.58 -7.46 -2.03
CA LYS A 201 -0.46 -6.84 -1.18
C LYS A 201 -1.61 -6.28 -2.01
N SER A 202 -1.31 -5.64 -3.14
CA SER A 202 -2.33 -5.07 -4.04
C SER A 202 -3.19 -6.18 -4.64
N THR A 203 -2.54 -7.25 -5.12
CA THR A 203 -3.23 -8.42 -5.68
C THR A 203 -4.06 -9.13 -4.61
N ASP A 204 -3.54 -9.27 -3.39
CA ASP A 204 -4.26 -9.86 -2.26
C ASP A 204 -5.56 -9.07 -1.95
N ILE A 205 -5.54 -7.73 -1.96
CA ILE A 205 -6.75 -6.91 -1.77
C ILE A 205 -7.71 -7.07 -2.95
N LEU A 206 -7.20 -7.09 -4.19
CA LEU A 206 -8.06 -7.21 -5.37
C LEU A 206 -8.74 -8.59 -5.45
N MET A 207 -8.04 -9.65 -5.05
CA MET A 207 -8.53 -11.03 -4.99
C MET A 207 -9.33 -11.35 -3.72
N ASP A 208 -9.65 -10.34 -2.89
CA ASP A 208 -10.41 -10.51 -1.64
C ASP A 208 -9.79 -11.58 -0.71
N ARG A 209 -8.47 -11.51 -0.53
CA ARG A 209 -7.74 -12.38 0.41
C ARG A 209 -8.28 -12.22 1.83
N ASP A 210 -8.40 -13.36 2.51
CA ASP A 210 -8.82 -13.45 3.91
C ASP A 210 -7.91 -12.62 4.83
N LEU A 211 -8.48 -12.07 5.90
CA LEU A 211 -7.74 -11.34 6.93
C LEU A 211 -6.87 -12.30 7.77
N SER A 212 -6.03 -11.74 8.63
CA SER A 212 -5.11 -12.55 9.43
C SER A 212 -5.86 -13.47 10.41
N HIS A 213 -5.25 -14.61 10.73
CA HIS A 213 -5.81 -15.55 11.70
C HIS A 213 -6.04 -14.90 13.07
N GLU A 214 -5.17 -13.97 13.50
CA GLU A 214 -5.39 -13.26 14.77
C GLU A 214 -6.64 -12.37 14.72
N TYR A 215 -6.92 -11.74 13.59
CA TYR A 215 -8.13 -10.93 13.41
C TYR A 215 -9.38 -11.80 13.48
N ARG A 216 -9.34 -12.94 12.79
CA ARG A 216 -10.40 -13.96 12.79
C ARG A 216 -10.65 -14.49 14.20
N ASP A 217 -9.61 -14.86 14.92
CA ASP A 217 -9.73 -15.37 16.29
C ASP A 217 -10.30 -14.33 17.26
N SER A 218 -10.08 -13.04 16.98
CA SER A 218 -10.62 -11.94 17.78
C SER A 218 -12.13 -11.79 17.57
N ILE A 219 -12.59 -11.84 16.31
CA ILE A 219 -14.02 -11.88 15.98
C ILE A 219 -14.70 -13.07 16.67
N LEU A 220 -14.08 -14.25 16.61
CA LEU A 220 -14.64 -15.46 17.21
C LEU A 220 -14.73 -15.41 18.73
N ARG A 221 -13.81 -14.69 19.39
CA ARG A 221 -13.89 -14.46 20.83
C ARG A 221 -15.09 -13.60 21.21
N VAL A 222 -15.41 -12.55 20.43
CA VAL A 222 -16.60 -11.73 20.64
C VAL A 222 -17.86 -12.56 20.49
N VAL A 223 -18.00 -13.25 19.36
CA VAL A 223 -19.20 -14.06 19.05
C VAL A 223 -19.44 -15.14 20.12
N LYS A 224 -18.40 -15.84 20.57
CA LYS A 224 -18.52 -16.89 21.60
C LYS A 224 -18.74 -16.36 23.01
N GLY A 225 -18.19 -15.19 23.34
CA GLY A 225 -18.17 -14.69 24.72
C GLY A 225 -19.51 -14.19 25.23
N ARG A 226 -20.45 -13.86 24.33
CA ARG A 226 -21.53 -12.92 24.65
C ARG A 226 -22.93 -13.42 24.35
N SER A 227 -23.08 -14.48 23.55
CA SER A 227 -24.37 -15.13 23.35
C SER A 227 -24.31 -16.63 23.68
N PRO A 228 -24.79 -17.05 24.87
CA PRO A 228 -24.85 -18.47 25.23
C PRO A 228 -25.84 -19.27 24.36
N GLN A 229 -26.65 -18.58 23.55
CA GLN A 229 -27.61 -19.17 22.62
C GLN A 229 -26.99 -19.45 21.24
N VAL A 230 -25.76 -18.98 20.98
CA VAL A 230 -25.00 -19.32 19.77
C VAL A 230 -24.41 -20.72 19.93
N LEU A 231 -24.78 -21.59 19.01
CA LEU A 231 -24.38 -22.99 19.04
C LEU A 231 -23.11 -23.24 18.22
N GLY A 232 -22.86 -22.39 17.23
CA GLY A 232 -21.76 -22.53 16.28
C GLY A 232 -21.75 -21.40 15.27
N TYR A 233 -20.80 -21.47 14.34
CA TYR A 233 -20.72 -20.60 13.17
C TYR A 233 -20.08 -21.38 12.03
N HIS A 234 -20.40 -21.00 10.79
CA HIS A 234 -19.73 -21.53 9.61
C HIS A 234 -19.67 -20.49 8.48
N ASP A 235 -18.99 -20.84 7.39
CA ASP A 235 -18.76 -19.98 6.22
C ASP A 235 -18.25 -18.57 6.55
N LEU A 236 -17.30 -18.50 7.49
CA LEU A 236 -16.65 -17.25 7.88
C LEU A 236 -15.71 -16.78 6.77
N ARG A 237 -16.12 -15.69 6.11
CA ARG A 237 -15.39 -15.01 5.04
C ARG A 237 -15.02 -13.61 5.48
N THR A 238 -13.78 -13.22 5.24
CA THR A 238 -13.36 -11.84 5.44
C THR A 238 -12.60 -11.32 4.23
N ARG A 239 -12.65 -10.01 4.03
CA ARG A 239 -11.91 -9.32 2.96
C ARG A 239 -11.62 -7.88 3.35
N SER A 240 -10.80 -7.20 2.56
CA SER A 240 -10.48 -5.78 2.76
C SER A 240 -10.59 -4.98 1.47
N ALA A 241 -10.97 -3.71 1.59
CA ALA A 241 -10.90 -2.73 0.52
C ALA A 241 -10.40 -1.40 1.09
N GLY A 242 -9.12 -1.10 0.88
CA GLY A 242 -8.46 0.03 1.54
C GLY A 242 -8.46 -0.15 3.06
N GLU A 243 -9.00 0.83 3.79
CA GLU A 243 -9.12 0.77 5.25
C GLU A 243 -10.36 0.00 5.75
N ARG A 244 -11.32 -0.29 4.86
CA ARG A 244 -12.53 -1.03 5.23
C ARG A 244 -12.26 -2.52 5.22
N ARG A 245 -12.83 -3.20 6.20
CA ARG A 245 -12.88 -4.65 6.27
C ARG A 245 -14.31 -5.10 6.13
N PHE A 246 -14.51 -6.28 5.58
CA PHE A 246 -15.82 -6.89 5.47
C PHE A 246 -15.74 -8.26 6.13
N LEU A 247 -16.77 -8.57 6.89
CA LEU A 247 -16.92 -9.80 7.65
C LEU A 247 -18.30 -10.36 7.34
N GLU A 248 -18.33 -11.58 6.81
CA GLU A 248 -19.55 -12.28 6.43
C GLU A 248 -19.48 -13.70 7.03
N PHE A 249 -20.51 -14.11 7.77
CA PHE A 249 -20.55 -15.46 8.32
C PHE A 249 -21.97 -15.90 8.70
N HIS A 250 -22.14 -17.20 8.85
CA HIS A 250 -23.38 -17.81 9.29
C HIS A 250 -23.31 -18.14 10.77
N LEU A 251 -24.34 -17.77 11.52
CA LEU A 251 -24.45 -18.00 12.96
C LEU A 251 -25.48 -19.08 13.24
N GLU A 252 -25.07 -20.16 13.89
CA GLU A 252 -25.96 -21.30 14.15
C GLU A 252 -26.77 -21.08 15.43
N MET A 253 -28.10 -21.12 15.29
CA MET A 253 -29.04 -20.75 16.33
C MET A 253 -30.18 -21.78 16.47
N PRO A 254 -30.74 -21.97 17.68
CA PRO A 254 -31.84 -22.93 17.88
C PRO A 254 -33.05 -22.66 16.96
N LYS A 255 -33.57 -23.69 16.27
CA LYS A 255 -34.74 -23.55 15.37
C LYS A 255 -36.01 -23.04 16.05
N ASN A 256 -36.11 -23.17 17.36
CA ASN A 256 -37.29 -22.78 18.14
C ASN A 256 -37.32 -21.29 18.49
N LEU A 257 -36.26 -20.54 18.19
CA LEU A 257 -36.27 -19.08 18.35
C LEU A 257 -37.20 -18.45 17.31
N THR A 258 -37.99 -17.49 17.77
CA THR A 258 -38.71 -16.59 16.86
C THR A 258 -37.73 -15.74 16.06
N LEU A 259 -38.19 -15.20 14.93
CA LEU A 259 -37.39 -14.27 14.13
C LEU A 259 -36.98 -13.03 14.94
N GLU A 260 -37.87 -12.53 15.81
CA GLU A 260 -37.61 -11.37 16.66
C GLU A 260 -36.52 -11.67 17.71
N GLU A 261 -36.59 -12.81 18.39
CA GLU A 261 -35.55 -13.22 19.35
C GLU A 261 -34.21 -13.41 18.65
N SER A 262 -34.22 -13.99 17.44
CA SER A 262 -33.01 -14.16 16.65
C SER A 262 -32.40 -12.82 16.28
N HIS A 263 -33.22 -11.86 15.86
CA HIS A 263 -32.77 -10.50 15.53
C HIS A 263 -32.15 -9.79 16.73
N LYS A 264 -32.75 -9.89 17.92
CA LYS A 264 -32.18 -9.28 19.16
C LYS A 264 -30.79 -9.83 19.50
N ILE A 265 -30.57 -11.13 19.29
CA ILE A 265 -29.25 -11.75 19.50
C ILE A 265 -28.24 -11.23 18.47
N LEU A 266 -28.65 -11.15 17.20
CA LEU A 266 -27.80 -10.63 16.13
C LEU A 266 -27.42 -9.17 16.38
N ASP A 267 -28.37 -8.31 16.77
CA ASP A 267 -28.12 -6.91 17.07
C ASP A 267 -27.10 -6.75 18.21
N SER A 268 -27.24 -7.54 19.29
CA SER A 268 -26.26 -7.54 20.38
C SER A 268 -24.86 -7.90 19.91
N ILE A 269 -24.71 -8.92 19.06
CA ILE A 269 -23.41 -9.33 18.51
C ILE A 269 -22.86 -8.26 17.55
N LEU A 270 -23.73 -7.69 16.72
CA LEU A 270 -23.36 -6.65 15.75
C LEU A 270 -22.87 -5.38 16.45
N ASP A 271 -23.53 -4.95 17.52
CA ASP A 271 -23.13 -3.75 18.27
C ASP A 271 -21.75 -3.95 18.92
N GLU A 272 -21.49 -5.10 19.51
CA GLU A 272 -20.17 -5.43 20.08
C GLU A 272 -19.08 -5.52 19.02
N LEU A 273 -19.36 -6.17 17.88
CA LEU A 273 -18.41 -6.23 16.77
C LEU A 273 -18.12 -4.84 16.20
N LYS A 274 -19.10 -3.94 16.16
CA LYS A 274 -18.90 -2.54 15.73
C LYS A 274 -18.08 -1.75 16.75
N GLU A 275 -18.23 -2.01 18.04
CA GLU A 275 -17.43 -1.38 19.09
C GLU A 275 -15.96 -1.81 19.02
N GLU A 276 -15.69 -3.11 18.92
CA GLU A 276 -14.32 -3.64 18.87
C GLU A 276 -13.65 -3.42 17.50
N PHE A 277 -14.44 -3.47 16.42
CA PHE A 277 -13.96 -3.36 15.04
C PHE A 277 -14.68 -2.26 14.25
N PRO A 278 -14.49 -0.96 14.59
CA PRO A 278 -15.26 0.17 14.04
C PRO A 278 -15.10 0.42 12.52
N TYR A 279 -14.17 -0.28 11.86
CA TYR A 279 -13.93 -0.21 10.41
C TYR A 279 -14.32 -1.49 9.67
N THR A 280 -15.05 -2.39 10.33
CA THR A 280 -15.53 -3.64 9.75
C THR A 280 -17.02 -3.55 9.49
N GLU A 281 -17.40 -3.75 8.24
CA GLU A 281 -18.79 -3.97 7.86
C GLU A 281 -19.10 -5.46 8.08
N VAL A 282 -20.15 -5.73 8.85
CA VAL A 282 -20.48 -7.09 9.31
C VAL A 282 -21.83 -7.50 8.74
N LEU A 283 -21.89 -8.65 8.10
CA LEU A 283 -23.11 -9.33 7.68
C LEU A 283 -23.18 -10.69 8.38
N ILE A 284 -24.25 -10.91 9.14
CA ILE A 284 -24.47 -12.18 9.85
C ILE A 284 -25.75 -12.80 9.31
N HIS A 285 -25.66 -14.03 8.82
CA HIS A 285 -26.82 -14.83 8.43
C HIS A 285 -27.20 -15.79 9.56
N PRO A 286 -28.39 -15.68 10.18
CA PRO A 286 -28.83 -16.63 11.19
C PRO A 286 -29.27 -17.95 10.53
N ASP A 287 -28.61 -19.05 10.89
CA ASP A 287 -28.94 -20.39 10.41
C ASP A 287 -29.64 -21.20 11.52
N PRO A 288 -30.89 -21.64 11.30
CA PRO A 288 -31.63 -22.42 12.29
C PRO A 288 -31.13 -23.87 12.32
N VAL A 289 -30.65 -24.32 13.49
CA VAL A 289 -30.10 -25.67 13.70
C VAL A 289 -30.91 -26.45 14.72
N GLU A 290 -31.07 -27.75 14.45
CA GLU A 290 -31.69 -28.69 15.38
C GLU A 290 -30.66 -29.10 16.44
N VAL A 291 -31.01 -28.85 17.71
CA VAL A 291 -30.19 -29.26 18.85
C VAL A 291 -30.70 -30.62 19.31
N ASN A 292 -29.88 -31.67 19.19
CA ASN A 292 -30.22 -32.97 19.76
C ASN A 292 -30.20 -32.88 21.31
N ARG A 293 -30.88 -33.79 22.01
CA ARG A 293 -30.94 -33.93 23.48
C ARG A 293 -29.58 -33.91 24.20
N ASN A 294 -28.48 -34.13 23.47
CA ASN A 294 -27.10 -34.11 23.98
C ASN A 294 -26.37 -32.77 23.73
N GLY A 295 -27.05 -31.71 23.30
CA GLY A 295 -26.45 -30.39 23.07
C GLY A 295 -25.50 -30.32 21.86
N ARG A 296 -25.51 -31.33 20.98
CA ARG A 296 -24.69 -31.36 19.76
C ARG A 296 -25.51 -30.86 18.57
N THR A 297 -24.97 -29.89 17.84
CA THR A 297 -25.48 -29.44 16.55
C THR A 297 -25.24 -30.52 15.49
N LEU A 298 -26.23 -30.74 14.62
CA LEU A 298 -26.12 -31.67 13.48
C LEU A 298 -25.23 -31.12 12.34
N LEU A 299 -24.74 -29.90 12.48
CA LEU A 299 -23.78 -29.27 11.59
C LEU A 299 -22.38 -29.42 12.19
N ASP A 300 -21.80 -30.62 12.11
CA ASP A 300 -20.36 -30.74 12.38
C ASP A 300 -19.68 -31.59 11.29
N ARG A 301 -18.57 -31.03 10.82
CA ARG A 301 -17.40 -31.65 10.17
C ARG A 301 -17.35 -31.62 8.64
N GLU A 302 -16.43 -30.76 8.19
CA GLU A 302 -15.55 -31.01 7.03
C GLU A 302 -16.17 -30.89 5.63
N ALA A 303 -16.46 -29.68 5.16
CA ALA A 303 -16.33 -29.32 3.73
C ALA A 303 -16.45 -27.80 3.50
N PRO A 304 -15.73 -27.23 2.50
CA PRO A 304 -15.87 -25.83 2.11
C PRO A 304 -17.26 -25.66 1.50
N ARG A 305 -18.12 -24.85 2.12
CA ARG A 305 -19.41 -24.49 1.54
C ARG A 305 -19.20 -23.36 0.55
N PHE A 306 -18.69 -23.71 -0.63
CA PHE A 306 -18.87 -22.89 -1.82
C PHE A 306 -20.37 -22.86 -2.13
N TYR A 307 -20.93 -21.66 -2.18
CA TYR A 307 -22.03 -21.31 -3.06
C TYR A 307 -21.44 -20.54 -4.24
#